data_AF-A0A5S4YGG0-F1
#
_entry.id   AF-A0A5S4YGG0-F1
#
_cell.length_a   1.000
_cell.length_b   1.000
_cell.length_c   1.000
_cell.angle_alpha   90.00
_cell.angle_beta   90.00
_cell.angle_gamma   90.00
#
_symmetry.space_group_name_H-M   'P 1'
#
loop_
_entity.id
_entity.type
_entity.pdbx_description
1 polymer ?
#
loop_
_entity_poly.entity_id
_entity_poly.type
_entity_poly.pdbx_seq_one_letter_code
_entity_poly.pdbx_strand_id
1 'polypeptide(L)'
;MTLSFRPSDILNMSGNLPPKVPHVFDEAYRGAAQRVLGDREPNDLIGAHQFRGSDRDRALGARFIGRRMQDVPAVDRVVVANGTQSILMMLQACSDRSFRSR
;
A
#
# COMPACT_ATOMS: atom_id res chain seq x y z
N MET A 1 -1.16 -44.98 20.03
CA MET A 1 -2.32 -44.28 19.41
C MET A 1 -1.80 -42.95 18.90
N THR A 2 -1.52 -42.83 17.61
CA THR A 2 -0.98 -41.60 17.00
C THR A 2 -2.15 -40.73 16.56
N LEU A 3 -2.31 -39.56 17.18
CA LEU A 3 -3.28 -38.56 16.74
C LEU A 3 -2.84 -38.02 15.38
N SER A 4 -3.66 -38.24 14.35
CA SER A 4 -3.49 -37.63 13.04
C SER A 4 -4.38 -36.39 12.98
N PHE A 5 -3.75 -35.21 12.88
CA PHE A 5 -4.45 -33.95 12.67
C PHE A 5 -4.47 -33.61 11.19
N ARG A 6 -5.61 -33.16 10.67
CA ARG A 6 -5.69 -32.53 9.35
C ARG A 6 -5.19 -31.08 9.45
N PRO A 7 -4.71 -30.47 8.35
CA PRO A 7 -4.33 -29.06 8.35
C PRO A 7 -5.43 -28.10 8.82
N SER A 8 -6.70 -28.50 8.63
CA SER A 8 -7.89 -27.78 9.12
C SER A 8 -8.08 -27.82 10.64
N ASP A 9 -7.45 -28.78 11.32
CA ASP A 9 -7.64 -29.03 12.75
C ASP A 9 -6.61 -28.24 13.59
N ILE A 10 -5.69 -27.54 12.93
CA ILE A 10 -4.66 -26.71 13.54
C ILE A 10 -5.08 -25.26 13.45
N LEU A 11 -5.26 -24.61 14.60
CA LEU A 11 -5.41 -23.16 14.67
C LEU A 11 -4.08 -22.50 14.24
N ASN A 12 -4.01 -22.04 13.00
CA ASN A 12 -2.82 -21.38 12.48
C ASN A 12 -2.75 -19.91 12.95
N MET A 13 -1.89 -19.64 13.94
CA MET A 13 -1.61 -18.30 14.44
C MET A 13 -0.33 -17.66 13.85
N SER A 14 0.32 -18.30 12.87
CA SER A 14 1.57 -17.80 12.26
C SER A 14 1.37 -16.73 11.18
N GLY A 15 0.12 -16.52 10.73
CA GLY A 15 -0.19 -15.60 9.64
C GLY A 15 -0.07 -14.13 10.08
N ASN A 16 0.45 -13.30 9.18
CA ASN A 16 0.42 -11.84 9.29
C ASN A 16 -0.50 -11.20 8.23
N LEU A 17 -1.21 -12.03 7.47
CA LEU A 17 -2.15 -11.56 6.45
C LEU A 17 -3.35 -10.90 7.15
N PRO A 18 -3.86 -9.79 6.62
CA PRO A 18 -5.07 -9.20 7.14
C PRO A 18 -6.23 -10.21 7.06
N PRO A 19 -7.17 -10.18 8.02
CA PRO A 19 -8.32 -11.08 8.01
C PRO A 19 -9.15 -10.86 6.75
N LYS A 20 -9.65 -11.96 6.16
CA LYS A 20 -10.54 -11.91 5.00
C LYS A 20 -11.93 -11.46 5.46
N VAL A 21 -12.29 -10.21 5.19
CA VAL A 21 -13.60 -9.63 5.56
C VAL A 21 -14.32 -9.08 4.31
N PRO A 22 -14.76 -9.96 3.39
CA PRO A 22 -15.27 -9.56 2.07
C PRO A 22 -16.48 -8.60 2.15
N HIS A 23 -17.37 -8.81 3.11
CA HIS A 23 -18.55 -7.95 3.33
C HIS A 23 -18.21 -6.50 3.69
N VAL A 24 -16.98 -6.21 4.13
CA VAL A 24 -16.55 -4.84 4.47
C VAL A 24 -16.01 -4.10 3.26
N PHE A 25 -15.28 -4.80 2.38
CA PHE A 25 -14.44 -4.14 1.39
C PHE A 25 -14.75 -4.50 -0.08
N ASP A 26 -15.37 -5.64 -0.35
CA ASP A 26 -15.49 -6.15 -1.72
C ASP A 26 -16.30 -5.20 -2.61
N GLU A 27 -17.40 -4.65 -2.11
CA GLU A 27 -18.22 -3.68 -2.85
C GLU A 27 -17.41 -2.42 -3.19
N ALA A 28 -16.71 -1.87 -2.20
CA ALA A 28 -15.91 -0.66 -2.38
C ALA A 28 -14.76 -0.87 -3.36
N TYR A 29 -14.01 -1.98 -3.25
CA TYR A 29 -12.91 -2.29 -4.16
C TYR A 29 -13.41 -2.59 -5.58
N ARG A 30 -14.51 -3.35 -5.71
CA ARG A 30 -15.09 -3.66 -7.02
C ARG A 30 -15.56 -2.41 -7.72
N GLY A 31 -16.30 -1.55 -7.03
CA GLY A 31 -16.77 -0.28 -7.58
C GLY A 31 -15.61 0.64 -7.98
N ALA A 32 -14.56 0.73 -7.15
CA ALA A 32 -13.38 1.51 -7.48
C ALA A 32 -12.64 0.96 -8.72
N ALA A 33 -12.44 -0.35 -8.81
CA ALA A 33 -11.79 -0.99 -9.94
C ALA A 33 -12.60 -0.80 -11.24
N GLN A 34 -13.91 -1.03 -11.19
CA GLN A 34 -14.81 -0.82 -12.32
C GLN A 34 -14.76 0.63 -12.81
N ARG A 35 -14.79 1.59 -11.88
CA ARG A 35 -14.69 3.00 -12.22
C ARG A 35 -13.36 3.34 -12.90
N VAL A 36 -12.24 2.90 -12.34
CA VAL A 36 -10.91 3.19 -12.91
C VAL A 36 -10.77 2.61 -14.31
N LEU A 37 -11.26 1.38 -14.53
CA LEU A 37 -11.21 0.70 -15.81
C LEU A 37 -12.24 1.24 -16.83
N GLY A 38 -13.34 1.83 -16.35
CA GLY A 38 -14.36 2.45 -17.21
C GLY A 38 -14.04 3.90 -17.60
N ASP A 39 -13.35 4.64 -16.73
CA ASP A 39 -13.04 6.07 -16.93
C ASP A 39 -11.73 6.29 -17.71
N ARG A 40 -10.94 5.24 -18.01
CA ARG A 40 -9.60 5.37 -18.63
C ARG A 40 -9.31 4.27 -19.65
N GLU A 41 -8.61 4.62 -20.72
CA GLU A 41 -8.07 3.64 -21.65
C GLU A 41 -6.96 2.82 -20.95
N PRO A 42 -6.89 1.49 -21.17
CA PRO A 42 -5.88 0.65 -20.54
C PRO A 42 -4.44 1.12 -20.80
N ASN A 43 -4.15 1.67 -21.97
CA ASN A 43 -2.83 2.21 -22.30
C ASN A 43 -2.47 3.43 -21.44
N ASP A 44 -3.45 4.23 -21.01
CA ASP A 44 -3.20 5.38 -20.13
C ASP A 44 -2.91 4.95 -18.68
N LEU A 45 -3.24 3.70 -18.33
CA LEU A 45 -2.92 3.10 -17.04
C LEU A 45 -1.51 2.52 -17.00
N ILE A 46 -0.92 2.24 -18.17
CA ILE A 46 0.49 1.81 -18.31
C ILE A 46 1.36 3.07 -18.23
N GLY A 47 1.41 3.67 -17.05
CA GLY A 47 2.22 4.85 -16.77
C GLY A 47 3.70 4.52 -16.60
N ALA A 48 4.57 5.47 -16.99
CA ALA A 48 5.99 5.41 -16.69
C ALA A 48 6.26 5.38 -15.18
N HIS A 49 7.38 4.78 -14.78
CA HIS A 49 7.78 4.66 -13.38
C HIS A 49 7.92 6.03 -12.71
N GLN A 50 7.06 6.33 -11.74
CA GLN A 50 7.14 7.55 -10.94
C GLN A 50 7.76 7.23 -9.58
N PHE A 51 9.02 7.64 -9.38
CA PHE A 51 9.83 7.25 -8.22
C PHE A 51 9.17 7.53 -6.86
N ARG A 52 8.30 8.56 -6.78
CA ARG A 52 7.58 8.94 -5.56
C ARG A 52 6.06 8.73 -5.66
N GLY A 53 5.60 8.10 -6.73
CA GLY A 53 4.21 8.14 -7.17
C GLY A 53 3.82 9.42 -7.89
N SER A 54 2.58 9.45 -8.40
CA SER A 54 2.06 10.61 -9.13
C SER A 54 1.62 11.75 -8.25
N ASP A 55 1.68 12.97 -8.79
CA ASP A 55 1.21 14.16 -8.08
C ASP A 55 -0.24 14.02 -7.64
N ARG A 56 -1.08 13.40 -8.49
CA ARG A 56 -2.46 13.04 -8.15
C ARG A 56 -2.51 12.12 -6.94
N ASP A 57 -1.77 11.01 -6.95
CA ASP A 57 -1.83 10.01 -5.88
C ASP A 57 -1.26 10.56 -4.57
N ARG A 58 -0.21 11.38 -4.65
CA ARG A 58 0.39 12.05 -3.48
C ARG A 58 -0.56 13.06 -2.86
N ALA A 59 -1.27 13.86 -3.66
CA ALA A 59 -2.28 14.79 -3.17
C ALA A 59 -3.48 14.06 -2.53
N LEU A 60 -3.94 12.98 -3.14
CA LEU A 60 -5.00 12.13 -2.57
C LEU A 60 -4.54 11.45 -1.28
N GLY A 61 -3.31 10.96 -1.23
CA GLY A 61 -2.69 10.37 -0.04
C GLY A 61 -2.58 11.36 1.12
N ALA A 62 -2.14 12.59 0.85
CA ALA A 62 -2.10 13.67 1.85
C ALA A 62 -3.47 13.91 2.46
N ARG A 63 -4.50 14.07 1.62
CA ARG A 63 -5.89 14.27 2.07
C ARG A 63 -6.43 13.07 2.85
N PHE A 64 -6.09 11.84 2.44
CA PHE A 64 -6.54 10.63 3.13
C PHE A 64 -5.93 10.50 4.53
N ILE A 65 -4.61 10.72 4.65
CA ILE A 65 -3.90 10.64 5.93
C ILE A 65 -4.32 11.79 6.86
N GLY A 66 -4.59 12.98 6.31
CA GLY A 66 -5.09 14.13 7.07
C GLY A 66 -6.43 13.87 7.78
N ARG A 67 -7.21 12.85 7.38
CA ARG A 67 -8.41 12.43 8.13
C ARG A 67 -8.10 11.78 9.48
N ARG A 68 -6.85 11.37 9.69
CA ARG A 68 -6.37 10.62 10.87
C ARG A 68 -5.25 11.35 11.62
N MET A 69 -4.85 12.52 11.14
CA MET A 69 -3.82 13.36 11.76
C MET A 69 -4.42 14.71 12.15
N GLN A 70 -3.73 15.46 13.01
CA GLN A 70 -4.16 16.80 13.40
C GLN A 70 -4.16 17.77 12.21
N ASP A 71 -3.17 17.65 11.33
CA ASP A 71 -3.02 18.46 10.13
C ASP A 71 -2.84 17.60 8.88
N VAL A 72 -3.21 18.17 7.73
CA VAL A 72 -2.95 17.56 6.42
C VAL A 72 -1.46 17.73 6.09
N PRO A 73 -0.71 16.64 5.86
CA PRO A 73 0.71 16.76 5.51
C PRO A 73 0.87 17.43 4.14
N ALA A 74 1.95 18.19 3.99
CA ALA A 74 2.31 18.78 2.71
C ALA A 74 2.56 17.68 1.65
N VAL A 75 2.09 17.90 0.42
CA VAL A 75 2.13 16.90 -0.67
C VAL A 75 3.57 16.49 -1.02
N ASP A 76 4.51 17.42 -0.89
CA ASP A 76 5.95 17.21 -1.05
C ASP A 76 6.56 16.25 -0.01
N ARG A 77 5.85 15.95 1.08
CA ARG A 77 6.22 14.96 2.10
C ARG A 77 5.57 13.60 1.92
N VAL A 78 4.66 13.45 0.97
CA VAL A 78 3.99 12.18 0.68
C VAL A 78 4.72 11.43 -0.43
N VAL A 79 4.95 10.14 -0.21
CA VAL A 79 5.53 9.19 -1.15
C VAL A 79 4.58 8.01 -1.28
N VAL A 80 4.29 7.59 -2.51
CA VAL A 80 3.53 6.37 -2.82
C VAL A 80 4.51 5.32 -3.34
N ALA A 81 4.43 4.11 -2.82
CA ALA A 81 5.33 3.01 -3.17
C ALA A 81 4.60 1.66 -3.14
N ASN A 82 5.24 0.63 -3.71
CA ASN A 82 4.74 -0.75 -3.80
C ASN A 82 4.83 -1.51 -2.45
N GLY A 83 4.43 -0.85 -1.36
CA GLY A 83 4.41 -1.39 -0.02
C GLY A 83 5.53 -0.86 0.89
N THR A 84 5.40 -1.15 2.18
CA THR A 84 6.27 -0.64 3.24
C THR A 84 7.74 -1.03 3.06
N GLN A 85 8.02 -2.23 2.54
CA GLN A 85 9.39 -2.70 2.31
C GLN A 85 10.15 -1.79 1.34
N SER A 86 9.51 -1.34 0.26
CA SER A 86 10.13 -0.40 -0.69
C SER A 86 10.51 0.92 -0.02
N ILE A 87 9.66 1.43 0.89
CA ILE A 87 9.95 2.66 1.64
C ILE A 87 11.13 2.46 2.59
N LEU A 88 11.18 1.34 3.31
CA LEU A 88 12.27 1.04 4.24
C LEU A 88 13.62 0.96 3.51
N MET A 89 13.67 0.28 2.36
CA MET A 89 14.87 0.23 1.53
C MET A 89 15.33 1.62 1.08
N MET A 90 14.40 2.49 0.65
CA MET A 90 14.71 3.87 0.27
C MET A 90 15.29 4.67 1.43
N LEU A 91 14.69 4.55 2.63
CA LEU A 91 15.16 5.25 3.82
C LEU A 91 16.57 4.81 4.23
N GLN A 92 16.83 3.50 4.24
CA GLN A 92 18.16 2.95 4.54
C GLN A 92 19.23 3.47 3.56
N ALA A 93 18.92 3.45 2.25
CA ALA A 93 19.86 3.93 1.22
C ALA A 93 20.14 5.45 1.31
N CYS A 94 19.21 6.23 1.86
CA CYS A 94 19.39 7.67 2.10
C CYS A 94 20.19 7.94 3.39
N SER A 95 20.00 7.13 4.43
CA SER A 95 20.74 7.23 5.69
C SER A 95 22.23 6.93 5.51
N ASP A 96 22.58 5.88 4.76
CA ASP A 96 23.98 5.51 4.49
C ASP A 96 24.75 6.56 3.68
N ARG A 97 24.07 7.22 2.73
CA ARG A 97 24.68 8.28 1.92
C ARG A 97 25.03 9.52 2.74
N SER A 98 24.20 9.83 3.74
CA SER A 98 24.44 10.96 4.65
C SER A 98 25.58 10.69 5.65
N PHE A 99 25.90 9.41 5.90
CA PHE A 99 27.03 8.98 6.73
C PHE A 99 28.36 8.91 5.96
N ARG A 100 28.33 8.55 4.66
CA ARG A 100 29.54 8.52 3.81
C ARG A 100 30.03 9.89 3.32
N SER A 101 29.20 10.93 3.40
CA SER A 101 29.56 12.30 3.03
C SER A 101 30.02 13.16 4.22
N ARG A 102 30.29 12.54 5.37
CA ARG A 102 30.96 13.12 6.55
C ARG A 102 32.22 12.31 6.84
#